data_AF-A0A521XSX0-F1
#
_entry.id   AF-A0A521XSX0-F1
#
_cell.length_a   1.000
_cell.length_b   1.000
_cell.length_c   1.000
_cell.angle_alpha   90.00
_cell.angle_beta   90.00
_cell.angle_gamma   90.00
#
_symmetry.space_group_name_H-M   'P 1'
#
loop_
_entity.id
_entity.type
_entity.pdbx_description
1 polymer ?
#
loop_
_entity_poly.entity_id
_entity_poly.type
_entity_poly.pdbx_seq_one_letter_code
_entity_poly.pdbx_strand_id
1 'polypeptide(L)'
;MQWIVEQLTAQWGEGVSWQLDANAHPHEAHTLKLDCAKARARMGWHPRWDLPTALAGIVRWHKQMLSGDNMQTVSLRQIAGYQESHSH
;
A
#
# COMPACT_ATOMS: atom_id res chain seq x y z
N MET A 1 9.24 -1.30 -10.03
CA MET A 1 9.54 -0.70 -8.70
C MET A 1 9.31 0.81 -8.71
N GLN A 2 9.77 1.53 -9.73
CA GLN A 2 9.60 2.99 -9.88
C GLN A 2 8.16 3.52 -9.65
N TRP A 3 7.13 2.87 -10.24
CA TRP A 3 5.74 3.33 -10.13
C TRP A 3 5.22 3.45 -8.68
N ILE A 4 5.62 2.56 -7.77
CA ILE A 4 5.16 2.60 -6.37
C ILE A 4 5.70 3.86 -5.68
N VAL A 5 6.97 4.18 -5.92
CA VAL A 5 7.63 5.36 -5.34
C VAL A 5 7.01 6.63 -5.90
N GLU A 6 6.76 6.69 -7.21
CA GLU A 6 6.06 7.82 -7.84
C GLU A 6 4.68 8.05 -7.23
N GLN A 7 3.86 7.00 -7.07
CA GLN A 7 2.54 7.11 -6.45
C GLN A 7 2.62 7.57 -4.99
N LEU A 8 3.56 7.03 -4.21
CA LEU A 8 3.75 7.44 -2.82
C LEU A 8 4.17 8.91 -2.71
N THR A 9 5.13 9.34 -3.52
CA THR A 9 5.57 10.75 -3.52
C THR A 9 4.45 11.70 -3.96
N ALA A 10 3.69 11.35 -5.01
CA ALA A 10 2.54 12.14 -5.45
C ALA A 10 1.45 12.26 -4.36
N GLN A 11 1.18 11.17 -3.63
CA GLN A 11 0.19 11.17 -2.55
C GLN A 11 0.68 11.85 -1.26
N TRP A 12 2.00 11.84 -1.02
CA TRP A 12 2.58 12.50 0.14
C TRP A 12 2.53 14.03 0.01
N GLY A 13 2.71 14.57 -1.20
CA GLY A 13 2.64 16.01 -1.48
C GLY A 13 3.98 16.73 -1.36
N GLU A 14 3.93 18.07 -1.20
CA GLU A 14 5.13 18.92 -1.22
C GLU A 14 6.15 18.54 -0.13
N GLY A 15 7.43 18.50 -0.52
CA GLY A 15 8.56 18.22 0.38
C GLY A 15 9.17 16.82 0.28
N VAL A 16 8.64 15.94 -0.58
CA VAL A 16 9.21 14.60 -0.81
C VAL A 16 9.64 14.44 -2.26
N SER A 17 10.95 14.38 -2.47
CA SER A 17 11.55 13.97 -3.75
C SER A 17 12.16 12.59 -3.59
N TRP A 18 11.93 11.73 -4.57
CA TRP A 18 12.70 10.49 -4.70
C TRP A 18 13.75 10.67 -5.79
N GLN A 19 14.91 10.05 -5.62
CA GLN A 19 15.95 9.99 -6.64
C GLN A 19 16.28 8.51 -6.88
N LEU A 20 16.29 8.10 -8.14
CA LEU A 20 16.81 6.78 -8.50
C LEU A 20 18.32 6.84 -8.35
N ASP A 21 18.89 6.04 -7.45
CA ASP A 21 20.35 5.89 -7.40
C ASP A 21 20.82 5.26 -8.72
N ALA A 22 21.79 5.91 -9.36
CA ALA A 22 22.32 5.57 -10.68
C ALA A 22 23.31 4.40 -10.63
N ASN A 23 23.59 3.88 -9.44
CA ASN A 23 24.39 2.67 -9.28
C ASN A 23 23.68 1.46 -9.91
N ALA A 24 24.47 0.61 -10.58
CA ALA A 24 24.01 -0.66 -11.12
C ALA A 24 23.60 -1.58 -9.96
N HIS A 25 22.36 -1.47 -9.51
CA HIS A 25 21.78 -2.46 -8.61
C HIS A 25 21.71 -3.79 -9.36
N PRO A 26 22.20 -4.90 -8.79
CA PRO A 26 21.98 -6.21 -9.39
C PRO A 26 20.48 -6.37 -9.62
N HIS A 27 20.07 -6.80 -10.82
CA HIS A 27 18.66 -7.08 -11.11
C HIS A 27 18.12 -8.00 -10.01
N GLU A 28 17.34 -7.42 -9.07
CA GLU A 28 16.72 -8.19 -8.02
C GLU A 28 15.94 -9.32 -8.68
N ALA A 29 16.22 -10.54 -8.22
CA ALA A 29 15.71 -11.78 -8.78
C ALA A 29 14.23 -11.65 -9.17
N HIS A 30 13.87 -12.20 -10.35
CA HIS A 30 12.51 -12.24 -10.90
C HIS A 30 11.44 -12.19 -9.80
N THR A 31 10.66 -11.10 -9.78
CA THR A 31 9.66 -10.80 -8.74
C THR A 31 8.95 -12.07 -8.29
N LEU A 32 9.21 -12.49 -7.05
CA LEU A 32 8.56 -13.66 -6.47
C LEU A 32 7.08 -13.32 -6.24
N LYS A 33 6.20 -13.93 -7.02
CA LYS A 33 4.75 -13.82 -6.87
C LYS A 33 4.20 -15.14 -6.36
N LEU A 34 3.45 -15.11 -5.27
CA LEU A 34 2.72 -16.28 -4.79
C LEU A 34 1.44 -16.43 -5.60
N ASP A 35 1.14 -17.67 -6.01
CA ASP A 35 -0.14 -17.98 -6.63
C ASP A 35 -1.23 -18.15 -5.56
N CYS A 36 -2.11 -17.15 -5.46
CA CYS A 36 -3.25 -17.17 -4.55
C CYS A 36 -4.50 -17.87 -5.14
N ALA A 37 -4.40 -18.55 -6.28
CA ALA A 37 -5.54 -19.20 -6.95
C ALA A 37 -6.25 -20.23 -6.05
N LYS A 38 -5.51 -20.96 -5.21
CA LYS A 38 -6.10 -21.94 -4.27
C LYS A 38 -7.02 -21.28 -3.24
N ALA A 39 -6.63 -20.11 -2.73
CA ALA A 39 -7.44 -19.35 -1.76
C ALA A 39 -8.70 -18.76 -2.42
N ARG A 40 -8.56 -18.24 -3.65
CA ARG A 40 -9.70 -17.78 -4.46
C ARG A 40 -10.70 -18.91 -4.71
N ALA A 41 -10.21 -20.05 -5.21
CA ALA A 41 -11.06 -21.16 -5.62
C ALA A 41 -11.76 -21.86 -4.44
N ARG A 42 -11.11 -21.97 -3.28
CA ARG A 42 -11.66 -22.73 -2.14
C ARG A 42 -12.34 -21.90 -1.07
N MET A 43 -11.96 -20.63 -0.93
CA MET A 43 -12.46 -19.76 0.15
C MET A 43 -13.20 -18.53 -0.39
N GLY A 44 -13.34 -18.39 -1.71
CA GLY A 44 -13.85 -17.17 -2.32
C GLY A 44 -12.99 -15.94 -2.00
N TRP A 45 -11.75 -16.15 -1.56
CA TRP A 45 -10.91 -15.06 -1.06
C TRP A 45 -10.46 -14.17 -2.21
N HIS A 46 -10.71 -12.87 -2.10
CA HIS A 46 -10.24 -11.86 -3.04
C HIS A 46 -9.64 -10.67 -2.29
N PRO A 47 -8.62 -9.99 -2.84
CA PRO A 47 -8.14 -8.73 -2.28
C PRO A 47 -9.24 -7.67 -2.35
N ARG A 48 -9.40 -6.89 -1.28
CA ARG A 48 -10.46 -5.85 -1.22
C ARG A 48 -10.00 -4.48 -1.66
N TRP A 49 -8.72 -4.19 -1.52
CA TRP A 49 -8.12 -2.96 -2.00
C TRP A 49 -7.19 -3.26 -3.16
N ASP A 50 -7.29 -2.44 -4.19
CA ASP A 50 -6.26 -2.36 -5.21
C ASP A 50 -5.01 -1.66 -4.68
N LEU A 51 -3.92 -1.74 -5.45
CA LEU A 51 -2.64 -1.18 -5.04
C LEU A 51 -2.71 0.35 -4.80
N PRO A 52 -3.35 1.17 -5.67
CA PRO A 52 -3.54 2.60 -5.40
C PRO A 52 -4.24 2.91 -4.07
N THR A 53 -5.34 2.19 -3.76
CA THR A 53 -6.08 2.39 -2.51
C THR A 53 -5.24 2.01 -1.30
N ALA A 54 -4.49 0.92 -1.38
CA ALA A 54 -3.59 0.49 -0.32
C ALA A 54 -2.48 1.54 -0.05
N LEU A 55 -1.87 2.08 -1.11
CA LEU A 55 -0.86 3.14 -0.98
C LEU A 55 -1.42 4.41 -0.33
N ALA A 56 -2.64 4.83 -0.71
CA ALA A 56 -3.30 5.98 -0.11
C ALA A 56 -3.60 5.76 1.39
N GLY A 57 -3.99 4.54 1.75
CA GLY A 57 -4.16 4.13 3.15
C GLY A 57 -2.86 4.25 3.96
N ILE A 58 -1.73 3.82 3.39
CA ILE A 58 -0.40 3.91 4.01
C ILE A 58 -0.01 5.36 4.26
N VAL A 59 -0.12 6.22 3.24
CA VAL A 59 0.24 7.65 3.33
C VAL A 59 -0.59 8.34 4.41
N ARG A 60 -1.92 8.13 4.40
CA ARG A 60 -2.82 8.72 5.38
C ARG A 60 -2.46 8.28 6.81
N TRP A 61 -2.26 6.99 7.04
CA TRP A 61 -1.92 6.46 8.36
C TRP A 61 -0.62 7.08 8.90
N HIS A 62 0.42 7.19 8.06
CA HIS A 62 1.69 7.80 8.47
C HIS A 62 1.56 9.29 8.75
N LYS A 63 0.78 10.04 7.96
CA LYS A 63 0.52 11.46 8.24
C LYS A 63 -0.16 11.66 9.60
N GLN A 64 -1.12 10.80 9.95
CA GLN A 64 -1.80 10.85 11.25
C GLN A 64 -0.89 10.47 12.42
N MET A 65 0.02 9.52 12.19
CA MET A 65 1.07 9.21 13.17
C MET A 65 1.97 10.43 13.42
N LEU A 66 2.39 11.12 12.36
CA LEU A 66 3.24 12.31 12.46
C LEU A 66 2.53 13.52 13.07
N SER A 67 1.19 13.63 12.94
CA SER A 67 0.40 14.67 13.60
C SER A 67 0.12 14.39 15.07
N GLY A 68 0.51 13.22 15.59
CA GLY A 68 0.26 12.83 16.98
C GLY A 68 -1.17 12.33 17.24
N ASP A 69 -1.89 11.88 16.22
CA ASP A 69 -3.24 11.33 16.39
C ASP A 69 -3.21 10.06 17.26
N ASN A 70 -4.36 9.71 17.85
CA ASN A 70 -4.51 8.42 18.51
C ASN A 70 -4.51 7.28 17.48
N MET A 71 -3.37 6.62 17.34
CA MET A 71 -3.16 5.57 16.35
C MET A 71 -3.98 4.30 16.60
N GLN A 72 -4.47 4.06 17.83
CA GLN A 72 -5.43 2.99 18.07
C GLN A 72 -6.74 3.28 17.32
N THR A 73 -7.29 4.49 17.51
CA THR A 73 -8.51 4.93 16.82
C THR A 73 -8.35 4.95 15.30
N VAL A 74 -7.21 5.45 14.81
CA VAL A 74 -6.89 5.47 13.37
C VAL A 74 -6.85 4.06 12.79
N SER A 75 -6.16 3.14 13.46
CA SER A 75 -6.02 1.76 13.00
C SER A 75 -7.37 1.01 13.03
N LEU A 76 -8.17 1.21 14.08
CA LEU A 76 -9.53 0.66 14.15
C LEU A 76 -10.42 1.17 13.01
N ARG A 77 -10.37 2.47 12.69
CA ARG A 77 -11.09 3.03 11.54
C ARG A 77 -10.64 2.42 10.22
N GLN A 78 -9.33 2.19 10.05
CA GLN A 78 -8.79 1.57 8.85
C GLN A 78 -9.23 0.10 8.70
N ILE A 79 -9.30 -0.65 9.80
CA ILE A 79 -9.85 -2.01 9.83
C ILE A 79 -11.31 -2.01 9.39
N ALA A 80 -12.14 -1.14 9.98
CA ALA A 80 -13.54 -1.00 9.61
C ALA A 80 -13.70 -0.66 8.11
N GLY A 81 -12.92 0.29 7.60
CA GLY A 81 -12.93 0.66 6.18
C GLY A 81 -12.51 -0.48 5.24
N TYR A 82 -11.64 -1.39 5.68
CA TYR A 82 -11.29 -2.60 4.91
C TYR A 82 -12.41 -3.67 4.96
N GLN A 83 -13.12 -3.78 6.08
CA GLN A 83 -14.24 -4.71 6.21
C GLN A 83 -15.45 -4.28 5.38
N GLU A 84 -15.68 -2.98 5.27
CA GLU A 84 -16.76 -2.36 4.50
C GLU A 84 -16.45 -2.26 3.00
N SER A 85 -15.18 -2.30 2.59
CA SER A 85 -14.83 -2.32 1.18
C SER A 85 -15.30 -3.64 0.55
N HIS A 86 -16.33 -3.53 -0.29
CA HIS A 86 -16.80 -4.64 -1.10
C HIS A 86 -15.89 -4.74 -2.32
N SER A 87 -15.51 -5.95 -2.68
CA SER A 87 -14.82 -6.15 -3.95
C SER A 87 -15.84 -6.17 -5.07
N HIS A 88 -15.55 -5.38 -6.10
CA HIS A 88 -16.29 -5.39 -7.36
C HIS A 88 -16.23 -6.77 -8.02
#